data_AF-A0A2V5ZWR0-F1
#
_entry.id   AF-A0A2V5ZWR0-F1
#
_cell.length_a   1.000
_cell.length_b   1.000
_cell.length_c   1.000
_cell.angle_alpha   90.00
_cell.angle_beta   90.00
_cell.angle_gamma   90.00
#
_symmetry.space_group_name_H-M   'P 1'
#
loop_
_entity.id
_entity.type
_entity.pdbx_description
1 polymer ?
#
loop_
_entity_poly.entity_id
_entity_poly.type
_entity_poly.pdbx_seq_one_letter_code
_entity_poly.pdbx_strand_id
1 'polypeptide(L)'
;MRFLRAFFIALLTAIVGCVLAFFVGDYLTTLAHVPEMEGQRGMTVFFLCVPLGILAGLVIGIVSAILVRRQGLAGFLIAQGWSLLIVCGVAGLLVGVPYLLSDKPPRLDGKRLELQFELRAPATFKIPEQPDGYSIQVSLYTDNQQTRFAFIDWNGITKDAEHIIIPGTVPLLTHSKTRSLLASISNEPAGSQFIELKIPPTPRKEDETWSDWIFATQRANLSPVSESERMALRYRVRPIDD
;
A
#
# COMPACT_ATOMS: atom_id res chain seq x y z
N MET A 1 -15.05 9.40 -49.23
CA MET A 1 -13.75 9.75 -48.59
C MET A 1 -13.86 10.19 -47.13
N ARG A 2 -14.73 11.16 -46.77
CA ARG A 2 -14.76 11.73 -45.39
C ARG A 2 -15.16 10.73 -44.30
N PHE A 3 -16.16 9.89 -44.55
CA PHE A 3 -16.59 8.83 -43.64
C PHE A 3 -15.53 7.74 -43.47
N LEU A 4 -14.93 7.28 -44.57
CA LEU A 4 -13.86 6.28 -44.55
C LEU A 4 -12.66 6.77 -43.72
N ARG A 5 -12.27 8.04 -43.88
CA ARG A 5 -11.22 8.67 -43.08
C ARG A 5 -11.55 8.66 -41.58
N ALA A 6 -12.75 9.11 -41.22
CA ALA A 6 -13.18 9.15 -39.82
C ALA A 6 -13.24 7.75 -39.21
N PHE A 7 -13.70 6.76 -39.98
CA PHE A 7 -13.72 5.36 -39.58
C PHE A 7 -12.32 4.83 -39.29
N PHE A 8 -11.34 5.03 -40.17
CA PHE A 8 -9.96 4.60 -39.93
C PHE A 8 -9.33 5.29 -38.72
N ILE A 9 -9.55 6.60 -38.56
CA ILE A 9 -9.03 7.34 -37.40
C ILE A 9 -9.63 6.78 -36.11
N ALA A 10 -10.95 6.59 -36.08
CA ALA A 10 -11.66 6.04 -34.93
C ALA A 10 -11.18 4.62 -34.60
N LEU A 11 -11.05 3.76 -35.61
CA LEU A 11 -10.61 2.38 -35.42
C LEU A 11 -9.19 2.30 -34.85
N LEU A 12 -8.23 3.05 -35.43
CA LEU A 12 -6.86 3.08 -34.92
C LEU A 12 -6.79 3.66 -33.50
N THR A 13 -7.55 4.72 -33.23
CA THR A 13 -7.64 5.32 -31.90
C THR A 13 -8.26 4.36 -30.89
N ALA A 14 -9.25 3.57 -31.28
CA ALA A 14 -9.89 2.55 -30.46
C ALA A 14 -8.97 1.39 -30.13
N ILE A 15 -8.12 0.95 -31.07
CA ILE A 15 -7.11 -0.08 -30.81
C ILE A 15 -6.11 0.41 -29.76
N VAL A 16 -5.64 1.66 -29.86
CA VAL A 16 -4.74 2.23 -28.85
C VAL A 16 -5.46 2.42 -27.51
N GLY A 17 -6.71 2.90 -27.52
CA GLY A 17 -7.54 3.00 -26.32
C GLY A 17 -7.78 1.65 -25.63
N CYS A 18 -7.95 0.57 -26.39
CA CYS A 18 -8.04 -0.80 -25.89
C CYS A 18 -6.79 -1.22 -25.12
N VAL A 19 -5.62 -1.07 -25.77
CA VAL A 19 -4.32 -1.43 -25.17
C VAL A 19 -4.06 -0.62 -23.91
N LEU A 20 -4.28 0.70 -23.96
CA LEU A 20 -4.08 1.56 -22.80
C LEU A 20 -5.06 1.22 -21.67
N ALA A 21 -6.34 0.98 -21.97
CA ALA A 21 -7.32 0.64 -20.94
C ALA A 21 -7.04 -0.70 -20.24
N PHE A 22 -6.39 -1.65 -20.91
CA PHE A 22 -5.89 -2.85 -20.26
C PHE A 22 -4.87 -2.51 -19.16
N PHE A 23 -3.82 -1.76 -19.50
CA PHE A 23 -2.78 -1.38 -18.53
C PHE A 23 -3.27 -0.43 -17.43
N VAL A 24 -4.08 0.57 -17.80
CA VAL A 24 -4.68 1.51 -16.83
C VAL A 24 -5.65 0.78 -15.91
N GLY A 25 -6.47 -0.13 -16.46
CA GLY A 25 -7.42 -0.92 -15.68
C GLY A 25 -6.72 -1.83 -14.68
N ASP A 26 -5.66 -2.53 -15.09
CA ASP A 26 -4.88 -3.40 -14.20
C ASP A 26 -4.19 -2.60 -13.08
N TYR A 27 -3.63 -1.43 -13.41
CA TYR A 27 -3.05 -0.53 -12.41
C TYR A 27 -4.07 -0.04 -11.39
N LEU A 28 -5.22 0.47 -11.86
CA LEU A 28 -6.26 1.04 -10.98
C LEU A 28 -6.93 -0.03 -10.11
N THR A 29 -7.17 -1.22 -10.65
CA THR A 29 -7.76 -2.33 -9.87
C THR A 29 -6.79 -2.85 -8.81
N THR A 30 -5.49 -2.87 -9.10
CA THR A 30 -4.45 -3.18 -8.11
C THR A 30 -4.41 -2.12 -7.01
N LEU A 31 -4.48 -0.83 -7.38
CA LEU A 31 -4.50 0.26 -6.40
C LEU A 31 -5.77 0.24 -5.53
N ALA A 32 -6.90 -0.15 -6.11
CA ALA A 32 -8.17 -0.33 -5.41
C ALA A 32 -8.24 -1.63 -4.58
N HIS A 33 -7.15 -2.41 -4.49
CA HIS A 33 -7.08 -3.67 -3.76
C HIS A 33 -8.17 -4.68 -4.18
N VAL A 34 -8.56 -4.68 -5.46
CA VAL A 34 -9.48 -5.69 -5.99
C VAL A 34 -8.81 -7.07 -5.85
N PRO A 35 -9.46 -8.03 -5.18
CA PRO A 35 -8.88 -9.36 -4.97
C PRO A 35 -8.51 -10.05 -6.28
N GLU A 36 -7.40 -10.80 -6.26
CA GLU A 36 -7.04 -11.72 -7.35
C GLU A 36 -7.75 -13.08 -7.26
N MET A 37 -8.57 -13.28 -6.23
CA MET A 37 -9.31 -14.53 -6.04
C MET A 37 -10.16 -14.81 -7.28
N GLU A 38 -10.04 -16.04 -7.79
CA GLU A 38 -10.80 -16.53 -8.96
C GLU A 38 -10.60 -15.70 -10.25
N GLY A 39 -9.54 -14.88 -10.33
CA GLY A 39 -9.28 -14.02 -11.49
C GLY A 39 -10.21 -12.80 -11.58
N GLN A 40 -10.88 -12.41 -10.49
CA GLN A 40 -11.83 -11.29 -10.47
C GLN A 40 -11.23 -9.98 -11.01
N ARG A 41 -9.97 -9.67 -10.64
CA ARG A 41 -9.24 -8.53 -11.22
C ARG A 41 -9.15 -8.62 -12.74
N GLY A 42 -8.67 -9.75 -13.26
CA GLY A 42 -8.53 -9.99 -14.69
C GLY A 42 -9.87 -9.87 -15.43
N MET A 43 -10.94 -10.41 -14.85
CA MET A 43 -12.29 -10.30 -15.40
C MET A 43 -12.77 -8.85 -15.48
N THR A 44 -12.51 -8.05 -14.45
CA THR A 44 -12.90 -6.63 -14.43
C THR A 44 -12.12 -5.85 -15.49
N VAL A 45 -10.81 -6.07 -15.61
CA VAL A 45 -10.01 -5.41 -16.64
C VAL A 45 -10.50 -5.77 -18.04
N PHE A 46 -10.71 -7.06 -18.32
CA PHE A 46 -11.04 -7.53 -19.65
C PHE A 46 -12.50 -7.24 -20.06
N PHE A 47 -13.47 -7.40 -19.16
CA PHE A 47 -14.89 -7.25 -19.50
C PHE A 47 -15.45 -5.85 -19.22
N LEU A 48 -14.76 -5.02 -18.43
CA LEU A 48 -15.20 -3.65 -18.14
C LEU A 48 -14.23 -2.61 -18.69
N CYS A 49 -12.95 -2.64 -18.28
CA CYS A 49 -12.00 -1.59 -18.65
C CYS A 49 -11.69 -1.58 -20.15
N VAL A 50 -11.40 -2.74 -20.74
CA VAL A 50 -11.05 -2.86 -22.17
C VAL A 50 -12.19 -2.37 -23.09
N PRO A 51 -13.46 -2.81 -22.93
CA PRO A 51 -14.58 -2.29 -23.72
C PRO A 51 -14.78 -0.78 -23.55
N LEU A 52 -14.62 -0.24 -22.34
CA LEU A 52 -14.68 1.20 -22.11
C LEU A 52 -13.55 1.95 -22.83
N GLY A 53 -12.34 1.40 -22.86
CA GLY A 53 -11.21 1.94 -23.63
C GLY A 53 -11.47 1.98 -25.13
N ILE A 54 -12.05 0.92 -25.69
CA ILE A 54 -12.47 0.86 -27.10
C ILE A 54 -13.51 1.94 -27.39
N LEU A 55 -14.56 2.04 -26.56
CA LEU A 55 -15.62 3.03 -26.73
C LEU A 55 -15.09 4.47 -26.63
N ALA A 56 -14.27 4.76 -25.62
CA ALA A 56 -13.65 6.06 -25.45
C ALA A 56 -12.75 6.41 -26.66
N GLY A 57 -11.92 5.48 -27.11
CA GLY A 57 -11.06 5.66 -28.28
C GLY A 57 -11.85 5.88 -29.58
N LEU A 58 -12.96 5.17 -29.78
CA LEU A 58 -13.87 5.39 -30.91
C LEU A 58 -14.45 6.81 -30.89
N VAL A 59 -14.99 7.24 -29.74
CA VAL A 59 -15.59 8.57 -29.58
C VAL A 59 -14.55 9.66 -29.83
N ILE A 60 -13.37 9.56 -29.20
CA ILE A 60 -12.29 10.54 -29.37
C ILE A 60 -11.81 10.60 -30.82
N GLY A 61 -11.67 9.45 -31.48
CA GLY A 61 -11.26 9.40 -32.88
C GLY A 61 -12.30 9.99 -33.84
N ILE A 62 -13.59 9.72 -33.63
CA ILE A 62 -14.68 10.32 -34.41
C ILE A 62 -14.70 11.85 -34.23
N VAL A 63 -14.65 12.32 -32.98
CA VAL A 63 -14.65 13.76 -32.66
C VAL A 63 -13.44 14.45 -33.28
N SER A 64 -12.25 13.87 -33.15
CA SER A 64 -11.02 14.43 -33.74
C SER A 64 -11.08 14.49 -35.27
N ALA A 65 -11.65 13.46 -35.91
CA ALA A 65 -11.82 13.41 -37.36
C ALA A 65 -12.82 14.46 -37.90
N ILE A 66 -13.81 14.85 -37.09
CA ILE A 66 -14.79 15.89 -37.40
C ILE A 66 -14.20 17.29 -37.17
N LEU A 67 -13.47 17.48 -36.07
CA LEU A 67 -12.84 18.76 -35.72
C LEU A 67 -11.77 19.18 -36.74
N VAL A 68 -10.99 18.23 -37.25
CA VAL A 68 -9.96 18.53 -38.26
C VAL A 68 -10.57 18.59 -39.67
N ARG A 69 -10.88 19.83 -40.09
CA ARG A 69 -11.47 20.13 -41.41
C ARG A 69 -10.50 20.02 -42.59
N ARG A 70 -9.19 19.87 -42.35
CA ARG A 70 -8.17 19.72 -43.41
C ARG A 70 -8.41 18.44 -44.22
N GLN A 71 -8.29 18.51 -45.54
CA GLN A 71 -8.48 17.37 -46.45
C GLN A 71 -7.14 16.70 -46.82
N GLY A 72 -7.20 15.48 -47.36
CA GLY A 72 -6.01 14.71 -47.76
C GLY A 72 -5.25 14.01 -46.61
N LEU A 73 -4.07 13.46 -46.93
CA LEU A 73 -3.22 12.72 -46.00
C LEU A 73 -2.78 13.56 -44.79
N ALA A 74 -2.44 14.83 -45.01
CA ALA A 74 -2.07 15.75 -43.93
C ALA A 74 -3.21 15.93 -42.91
N GLY A 75 -4.46 16.04 -43.37
CA GLY A 75 -5.63 16.12 -42.49
C GLY A 75 -5.87 14.84 -41.68
N PHE A 76 -5.60 13.67 -42.26
CA PHE A 76 -5.65 12.39 -41.56
C PHE A 76 -4.57 12.30 -40.48
N LEU A 77 -3.31 12.59 -40.80
CA LEU A 77 -2.20 12.51 -39.85
C LEU A 77 -2.37 13.49 -38.68
N ILE A 78 -2.85 14.71 -38.94
CA ILE A 78 -3.13 15.69 -37.89
C ILE A 78 -4.27 15.20 -37.00
N ALA A 79 -5.38 14.71 -37.57
CA ALA A 79 -6.52 14.21 -36.81
C ALA A 79 -6.17 12.99 -35.96
N GLN A 80 -5.38 12.06 -36.53
CA GLN A 80 -4.87 10.88 -35.84
C GLN A 80 -3.88 11.26 -34.73
N GLY A 81 -2.98 12.22 -34.99
CA GLY A 81 -2.05 12.71 -33.98
C GLY A 81 -2.77 13.31 -32.78
N TRP A 82 -3.78 14.15 -33.04
CA TRP A 82 -4.60 14.74 -31.97
C TRP A 82 -5.41 13.69 -31.21
N SER A 83 -6.02 12.73 -31.90
CA SER A 83 -6.80 11.69 -31.23
C SER A 83 -5.94 10.83 -30.31
N LEU A 84 -4.75 10.43 -30.77
CA LEU A 84 -3.79 9.68 -29.97
C LEU A 84 -3.27 10.51 -28.80
N LEU A 85 -2.96 11.79 -29.01
CA LEU A 85 -2.51 12.68 -27.93
C LEU A 85 -3.57 12.80 -26.83
N ILE A 86 -4.85 12.94 -27.20
CA ILE A 86 -5.95 13.03 -26.25
C ILE A 86 -6.11 11.72 -25.48
N VAL A 87 -6.14 10.57 -26.17
CA VAL A 87 -6.28 9.26 -25.50
C VAL A 87 -5.10 9.00 -24.55
N CYS A 88 -3.87 9.24 -25.00
CA CYS A 88 -2.68 9.09 -24.14
C CYS A 88 -2.69 10.07 -22.97
N GLY A 89 -3.15 11.31 -23.18
CA GLY A 89 -3.29 12.31 -22.12
C GLY A 89 -4.29 11.88 -21.05
N VAL A 90 -5.46 11.38 -21.45
CA VAL A 90 -6.48 10.86 -20.51
C VAL A 90 -5.95 9.64 -19.76
N ALA A 91 -5.34 8.68 -20.46
CA ALA A 91 -4.73 7.51 -19.82
C ALA A 91 -3.62 7.91 -18.83
N GLY A 92 -2.78 8.87 -19.22
CA GLY A 92 -1.72 9.43 -18.38
C GLY A 92 -2.25 10.12 -17.13
N LEU A 93 -3.38 10.83 -17.22
CA LEU A 93 -4.04 11.42 -16.04
C LEU A 93 -4.61 10.35 -15.11
N LEU A 94 -5.26 9.32 -15.67
CA LEU A 94 -5.84 8.22 -14.90
C LEU A 94 -4.79 7.41 -14.14
N VAL A 95 -3.56 7.30 -14.66
CA VAL A 95 -2.44 6.64 -13.96
C VAL A 95 -1.69 7.62 -13.06
N GLY A 96 -1.38 8.80 -13.60
CA GLY A 96 -0.50 9.78 -12.96
C GLY A 96 -1.08 10.39 -11.69
N VAL A 97 -2.38 10.74 -11.69
CA VAL A 97 -3.00 11.35 -10.51
C VAL A 97 -3.00 10.38 -9.32
N PRO A 98 -3.49 9.13 -9.45
CA PRO A 98 -3.41 8.18 -8.35
C PRO A 98 -1.96 7.83 -7.98
N TYR A 99 -1.04 7.74 -8.94
CA TYR A 99 0.38 7.47 -8.64
C TYR A 99 1.05 8.57 -7.80
N LEU A 100 0.71 9.83 -8.06
CA LEU A 100 1.23 10.98 -7.32
C LEU A 100 0.60 11.09 -5.92
N LEU A 101 -0.67 10.70 -5.79
CA LEU A 101 -1.41 10.73 -4.53
C LEU A 101 -1.20 9.47 -3.67
N SER A 102 -0.67 8.39 -4.25
CA SER A 102 -0.43 7.14 -3.53
C SER A 102 0.69 7.31 -2.51
N ASP A 103 0.44 6.85 -1.29
CA ASP A 103 1.47 6.72 -0.26
C ASP A 103 2.54 5.73 -0.71
N LYS A 104 3.80 6.18 -0.66
CA LYS A 104 4.96 5.35 -0.99
C LYS A 104 5.64 4.90 0.31
N PRO A 105 6.35 3.76 0.30
CA PRO A 105 7.14 3.35 1.45
C PRO A 105 8.26 4.36 1.73
N PRO A 106 8.46 4.75 3.00
CA PRO A 106 9.57 5.62 3.36
C PRO A 106 10.89 4.92 3.07
N ARG A 107 11.86 5.70 2.58
CA ARG A 107 13.21 5.21 2.26
C ARG A 107 14.26 6.04 2.98
N LEU A 108 15.31 5.38 3.44
CA LEU A 108 16.50 6.00 4.00
C LEU A 108 17.70 5.59 3.13
N ASP A 109 18.46 6.56 2.65
CA ASP A 109 19.55 6.34 1.68
C ASP A 109 19.14 5.46 0.48
N GLY A 110 17.89 5.59 0.02
CA GLY A 110 17.33 4.83 -1.11
C GLY A 110 16.87 3.41 -0.78
N LYS A 111 17.17 2.89 0.41
CA LYS A 111 16.79 1.55 0.86
C LYS A 111 15.41 1.54 1.52
N ARG A 112 14.73 0.39 1.47
CA ARG A 112 13.47 0.18 2.21
C ARG A 112 13.76 0.09 3.70
N LEU A 113 12.75 0.41 4.50
CA LEU A 113 12.89 0.47 5.94
C LEU A 113 12.07 -0.62 6.62
N GLU A 114 12.65 -1.23 7.64
CA GLU A 114 11.95 -2.04 8.62
C GLU A 114 12.02 -1.39 9.99
N LEU A 115 10.98 -1.62 10.77
CA LEU A 115 10.95 -1.31 12.18
C LEU A 115 11.34 -2.57 12.94
N GLN A 116 12.49 -2.53 13.61
CA GLN A 116 12.85 -3.54 14.59
C GLN A 116 12.35 -3.08 15.95
N PHE A 117 11.73 -3.97 16.70
CA PHE A 117 11.23 -3.67 18.03
C PHE A 117 11.61 -4.76 19.02
N GLU A 118 11.64 -4.37 20.28
CA GLU A 118 11.67 -5.27 21.41
C GLU A 118 10.48 -4.95 22.29
N LEU A 119 9.58 -5.92 22.42
CA LEU A 119 8.45 -5.86 23.32
C LEU A 119 8.84 -6.46 24.66
N ARG A 120 8.75 -5.67 25.72
CA ARG A 120 8.93 -6.09 27.10
C ARG A 120 7.55 -6.30 27.73
N ALA A 121 7.25 -7.54 28.08
CA ALA A 121 6.05 -7.92 28.82
C ALA A 121 6.42 -8.28 30.27
N PRO A 122 5.55 -8.00 31.25
CA PRO A 122 5.66 -8.56 32.60
C PRO A 122 5.77 -10.09 32.60
N ALA A 123 6.56 -10.67 33.50
CA ALA A 123 6.72 -12.12 33.63
C ALA A 123 5.42 -12.87 34.04
N THR A 124 4.37 -12.16 34.42
CA THR A 124 3.04 -12.73 34.69
C THR A 124 2.36 -13.29 33.43
N PHE A 125 2.74 -12.83 32.24
CA PHE A 125 2.22 -13.36 30.99
C PHE A 125 2.76 -14.77 30.71
N LYS A 126 1.84 -15.73 30.56
CA LYS A 126 2.19 -17.11 30.25
C LYS A 126 2.48 -17.26 28.76
N ILE A 127 3.75 -17.30 28.40
CA ILE A 127 4.15 -17.66 27.03
C ILE A 127 4.32 -19.18 26.98
N PRO A 128 3.59 -19.90 26.10
CA PRO A 128 3.74 -21.34 25.95
C PRO A 128 5.20 -21.73 25.64
N GLU A 129 5.63 -22.91 26.08
CA GLU A 129 7.01 -23.39 25.88
C GLU A 129 7.37 -23.53 24.40
N GLN A 130 6.36 -23.83 23.56
CA GLN A 130 6.44 -23.77 22.11
C GLN A 130 5.50 -22.68 21.61
N PRO A 131 5.98 -21.44 21.48
CA PRO A 131 5.15 -20.38 20.98
C PRO A 131 4.90 -20.57 19.48
N ASP A 132 3.62 -20.56 19.11
CA ASP A 132 3.16 -20.57 17.72
C ASP A 132 2.74 -19.15 17.28
N GLY A 133 2.39 -18.99 15.99
CA GLY A 133 1.93 -17.71 15.44
C GLY A 133 0.63 -17.16 16.05
N TYR A 134 -0.02 -17.89 16.96
CA TYR A 134 -1.22 -17.47 17.68
C TYR A 134 -0.94 -17.08 19.13
N SER A 135 0.18 -17.54 19.70
CA SER A 135 0.59 -17.28 21.07
C SER A 135 1.08 -15.84 21.29
N ILE A 136 1.75 -15.26 20.31
CA ILE A 136 2.20 -13.86 20.33
C ILE A 136 1.92 -13.25 18.97
N GLN A 137 1.12 -12.18 18.97
CA GLN A 137 0.78 -11.44 17.77
C GLN A 137 1.05 -9.97 17.99
N VAL A 138 1.90 -9.39 17.15
CA VAL A 138 2.14 -7.94 17.14
C VAL A 138 1.73 -7.40 15.77
N SER A 139 0.95 -6.33 15.77
CA SER A 139 0.43 -5.71 14.55
C SER A 139 0.71 -4.22 14.55
N LEU A 140 1.28 -3.72 13.46
CA LEU A 140 1.45 -2.30 13.19
C LEU A 140 0.17 -1.72 12.61
N TYR A 141 -0.40 -0.74 13.31
CA TYR A 141 -1.51 0.09 12.87
C TYR A 141 -0.97 1.47 12.46
N THR A 142 -1.54 1.98 11.39
CA THR A 142 -1.20 3.28 10.80
C THR A 142 -2.47 4.10 10.57
N ASP A 143 -2.35 5.42 10.57
CA ASP A 143 -3.47 6.36 10.33
C ASP A 143 -4.22 6.13 9.01
N ASN A 144 -3.56 5.56 8.00
CA ASN A 144 -4.18 5.21 6.72
C ASN A 144 -4.87 3.83 6.71
N GLN A 145 -5.21 3.31 7.89
CA GLN A 145 -5.93 2.04 8.09
C GLN A 145 -5.17 0.80 7.57
N GLN A 146 -3.88 0.93 7.24
CA GLN A 146 -3.08 -0.24 6.94
C GLN A 146 -2.67 -0.94 8.23
N THR A 147 -2.94 -2.25 8.26
CA THR A 147 -2.51 -3.15 9.33
C THR A 147 -1.51 -4.15 8.79
N ARG A 148 -0.40 -4.35 9.50
CA ARG A 148 0.62 -5.35 9.16
C ARG A 148 1.02 -6.16 10.36
N PHE A 149 1.04 -7.48 10.21
CA PHE A 149 1.59 -8.37 11.22
C PHE A 149 3.11 -8.25 11.22
N ALA A 150 3.67 -8.17 12.42
CA ALA A 150 5.10 -8.26 12.64
C ALA A 150 5.56 -9.72 12.56
N PHE A 151 6.82 -9.89 12.16
CA PHE A 151 7.54 -11.14 12.32
C PHE A 151 8.17 -11.17 13.70
N ILE A 152 7.90 -12.23 14.46
CA ILE A 152 8.47 -12.43 15.79
C ILE A 152 9.70 -13.31 15.66
N ASP A 153 10.81 -12.91 16.28
CA ASP A 153 12.00 -13.74 16.42
C ASP A 153 11.87 -14.60 17.68
N TRP A 154 11.35 -15.81 17.50
CA TRP A 154 11.11 -16.77 18.57
C TRP A 154 12.39 -17.23 19.26
N ASN A 155 13.50 -17.30 18.53
CA ASN A 155 14.79 -17.76 19.06
C ASN A 155 15.46 -16.65 19.89
N GLY A 156 15.12 -15.39 19.64
CA GLY A 156 15.59 -14.23 20.37
C GLY A 156 14.81 -13.89 21.65
N ILE A 157 13.76 -14.66 22.00
CA ILE A 157 12.97 -14.40 23.21
C ILE A 157 13.81 -14.68 24.45
N THR A 158 13.98 -13.67 25.30
CA THR A 158 14.67 -13.80 26.59
C THR A 158 13.70 -13.62 27.75
N LYS A 159 13.83 -14.46 28.77
CA LYS A 159 13.02 -14.40 29.99
C LYS A 159 13.93 -14.09 31.19
N ASP A 160 13.67 -12.96 31.82
CA ASP A 160 14.28 -12.56 33.08
C ASP A 160 13.27 -12.78 34.23
N ALA A 161 13.72 -12.66 35.48
CA ALA A 161 12.86 -12.87 36.66
C ALA A 161 11.64 -11.92 36.70
N GLU A 162 11.76 -10.73 36.10
CA GLU A 162 10.72 -9.69 36.12
C GLU A 162 10.01 -9.50 34.78
N HIS A 163 10.69 -9.78 33.67
CA HIS A 163 10.23 -9.41 32.34
C HIS A 163 10.55 -10.47 31.29
N ILE A 164 9.74 -10.50 30.24
CA ILE A 164 9.99 -11.27 29.03
C ILE A 164 10.21 -10.26 27.90
N ILE A 165 11.31 -10.41 27.16
CA ILE A 165 11.64 -9.58 26.01
C ILE A 165 11.40 -10.40 24.75
N ILE A 166 10.57 -9.85 23.85
CA ILE A 166 10.15 -10.46 22.60
C ILE A 166 10.62 -9.56 21.45
N PRO A 167 11.69 -9.94 20.74
CA PRO A 167 12.15 -9.21 19.57
C PRO A 167 11.26 -9.50 18.36
N GLY A 168 11.10 -8.51 17.50
CA GLY A 168 10.39 -8.66 16.24
C GLY A 168 10.67 -7.54 15.25
N THR A 169 10.19 -7.74 14.02
CA THR A 169 10.40 -6.82 12.91
C THR A 169 9.11 -6.63 12.11
N VAL A 170 8.84 -5.40 11.66
CA VAL A 170 7.71 -5.11 10.77
C VAL A 170 8.13 -4.13 9.67
N PRO A 171 7.86 -4.41 8.39
CA PRO A 171 8.24 -3.52 7.30
C PRO A 171 7.44 -2.19 7.35
N LEU A 172 8.13 -1.08 7.10
CA LEU A 172 7.50 0.23 7.00
C LEU A 172 7.11 0.52 5.55
N LEU A 173 5.81 0.47 5.27
CA LEU A 173 5.29 0.56 3.90
C LEU A 173 4.67 1.92 3.55
N THR A 174 4.49 2.81 4.52
CA THR A 174 3.77 4.09 4.32
C THR A 174 4.35 5.24 5.14
N HIS A 175 4.22 6.46 4.60
CA HIS A 175 4.54 7.72 5.29
C HIS A 175 3.42 8.12 6.28
N SER A 176 3.11 7.25 7.22
CA SER A 176 2.09 7.48 8.24
C SER A 176 2.57 8.46 9.33
N LYS A 177 1.72 9.40 9.76
CA LYS A 177 2.05 10.37 10.82
C LYS A 177 1.94 9.78 12.21
N THR A 178 1.02 8.86 12.41
CA THR A 178 0.82 8.17 13.68
C THR A 178 0.88 6.67 13.46
N ARG A 179 1.71 6.01 14.27
CA ARG A 179 1.94 4.58 14.20
C ARG A 179 1.74 3.99 15.59
N SER A 180 1.00 2.91 15.70
CA SER A 180 0.85 2.19 16.96
C SER A 180 1.07 0.70 16.75
N LEU A 181 1.69 0.06 17.74
CA LEU A 181 1.78 -1.39 17.77
C LEU A 181 0.71 -1.91 18.73
N LEU A 182 -0.12 -2.82 18.24
CA LEU A 182 -0.97 -3.66 19.06
C LEU A 182 -0.20 -4.94 19.34
N ALA A 183 0.22 -5.12 20.58
CA ALA A 183 0.82 -6.36 21.04
C ALA A 183 -0.24 -7.21 21.75
N SER A 184 -0.38 -8.46 21.36
CA SER A 184 -1.27 -9.45 21.95
C SER A 184 -0.48 -10.68 22.38
N ILE A 185 -0.53 -11.02 23.68
CA ILE A 185 0.14 -12.19 24.23
C ILE A 185 -0.90 -13.13 24.83
N SER A 186 -0.84 -14.40 24.43
CA SER A 186 -1.54 -15.55 25.01
C SER A 186 -3.08 -15.46 25.05
N ASN A 187 -3.77 -15.03 24.00
CA ASN A 187 -5.26 -15.04 23.86
C ASN A 187 -6.07 -14.63 25.12
N GLU A 188 -5.46 -13.92 26.07
CA GLU A 188 -6.09 -13.50 27.31
C GLU A 188 -6.83 -12.20 27.01
N PRO A 189 -8.07 -12.00 27.51
CA PRO A 189 -8.84 -10.79 27.25
C PRO A 189 -8.14 -9.49 27.68
N ALA A 190 -7.14 -9.58 28.57
CA ALA A 190 -6.30 -8.48 29.04
C ALA A 190 -4.97 -8.33 28.27
N GLY A 191 -4.65 -9.27 27.38
CA GLY A 191 -3.33 -9.43 26.77
C GLY A 191 -3.05 -8.54 25.56
N SER A 192 -4.03 -7.80 25.06
CA SER A 192 -3.87 -6.92 23.90
C SER A 192 -3.73 -5.45 24.29
N GLN A 193 -2.57 -4.86 24.03
CA GLN A 193 -2.23 -3.49 24.43
C GLN A 193 -1.68 -2.67 23.27
N PHE A 194 -2.11 -1.42 23.18
CA PHE A 194 -1.64 -0.43 22.22
C PHE A 194 -0.48 0.38 22.78
N ILE A 195 0.60 0.44 22.00
CA ILE A 195 1.76 1.28 22.26
C ILE A 195 1.92 2.25 21.08
N GLU A 196 1.83 3.55 21.36
CA GLU A 196 1.97 4.60 20.35
C GLU A 196 3.45 4.91 20.10
N LEU A 197 3.88 4.77 18.85
CA LEU A 197 5.27 4.97 18.44
C LEU A 197 5.52 6.43 18.11
N LYS A 198 6.61 6.98 18.64
CA LYS A 198 7.06 8.35 18.37
C LYS A 198 7.99 8.45 17.16
N ILE A 199 7.62 7.79 16.06
CA ILE A 199 8.46 7.74 14.84
C ILE A 199 7.94 8.78 13.85
N PRO A 200 8.81 9.62 13.28
CA PRO A 200 8.40 10.54 12.23
C PRO A 200 7.92 9.80 10.97
N PRO A 201 7.04 10.41 10.15
CA PRO A 201 6.57 9.79 8.90
C PRO A 201 7.70 9.40 7.95
N THR A 202 8.79 10.16 7.98
CA THR A 202 10.03 9.90 7.26
C THR A 202 11.14 9.71 8.28
N PRO A 203 11.48 8.46 8.62
CA PRO A 203 12.59 8.16 9.52
C PRO A 203 13.90 8.74 9.02
N ARG A 204 14.77 9.09 9.96
CA ARG A 204 16.09 9.67 9.77
C ARG A 204 17.16 8.74 10.34
N LYS A 205 18.43 9.06 10.10
CA LYS A 205 19.56 8.28 10.65
C LYS A 205 19.58 8.20 12.17
N GLU A 206 19.04 9.21 12.85
CA GLU A 206 18.88 9.20 14.31
C GLU A 206 17.95 8.08 14.80
N ASP A 207 16.93 7.73 13.99
CA ASP A 207 15.97 6.67 14.30
C ASP A 207 16.54 5.25 14.13
N GLU A 208 17.79 5.11 13.65
CA GLU A 208 18.50 3.82 13.65
C GLU A 208 18.99 3.40 15.04
N THR A 209 19.04 4.37 15.98
CA THR A 209 19.35 4.10 17.38
C THR A 209 18.10 3.62 18.10
N TRP A 210 18.29 2.76 19.11
CA TRP A 210 17.19 2.33 19.96
C TRP A 210 16.52 3.51 20.66
N SER A 211 15.19 3.56 20.56
CA SER A 211 14.37 4.47 21.34
C SER A 211 14.45 4.15 22.83
N ASP A 212 14.03 5.10 23.66
CA ASP A 212 13.62 4.82 25.03
C ASP A 212 12.46 3.82 25.07
N TRP A 213 12.26 3.20 26.23
CA TRP A 213 11.11 2.33 26.47
C TRP A 213 9.82 3.15 26.51
N ILE A 214 8.88 2.78 25.64
CA ILE A 214 7.56 3.40 25.54
C ILE A 214 6.55 2.44 26.12
N PHE A 215 5.78 2.90 27.09
CA PHE A 215 4.80 2.08 27.78
C PHE A 215 3.45 2.08 27.06
N ALA A 216 2.77 0.96 27.11
CA ALA A 216 1.41 0.83 26.62
C ALA A 216 0.45 1.78 27.35
N THR A 217 -0.40 2.45 26.59
CA THR A 217 -1.33 3.45 27.14
C THR A 217 -2.73 2.88 27.30
N GLN A 218 -3.15 2.01 26.38
CA GLN A 218 -4.52 1.50 26.28
C GLN A 218 -4.55 0.02 25.95
N ARG A 219 -5.62 -0.66 26.33
CA ARG A 219 -5.95 -2.01 25.88
C ARG A 219 -6.72 -1.97 24.56
N ALA A 220 -6.93 -3.13 23.94
CA ALA A 220 -7.74 -3.24 22.72
C ALA A 220 -9.19 -2.73 22.86
N ASN A 221 -9.75 -2.77 24.09
CA ASN A 221 -11.07 -2.22 24.41
C ASN A 221 -11.03 -0.71 24.80
N LEU A 222 -9.91 -0.03 24.56
CA LEU A 222 -9.65 1.38 24.88
C LEU A 222 -9.61 1.71 26.38
N SER A 223 -9.69 0.71 27.27
CA SER A 223 -9.49 0.95 28.70
C SER A 223 -8.02 1.24 29.01
N PRO A 224 -7.71 2.02 30.07
CA PRO A 224 -6.33 2.21 30.50
C PRO A 224 -5.69 0.89 30.94
N VAL A 225 -4.35 0.84 30.87
CA VAL A 225 -3.57 -0.31 31.33
C VAL A 225 -3.02 -0.05 32.73
N SER A 226 -3.27 -0.97 33.67
CA SER A 226 -2.69 -0.99 35.02
C SER A 226 -1.17 -1.19 34.95
N GLU A 227 -0.42 -0.57 35.86
CA GLU A 227 1.05 -0.60 35.81
C GLU A 227 1.65 -2.01 35.91
N SER A 228 1.06 -2.88 36.74
CA SER A 228 1.51 -4.27 36.93
C SER A 228 1.36 -5.15 35.70
N GLU A 229 0.51 -4.76 34.75
CA GLU A 229 0.23 -5.52 33.52
C GLU A 229 0.77 -4.80 32.28
N ARG A 230 1.42 -3.64 32.45
CA ARG A 230 1.76 -2.76 31.34
C ARG A 230 2.95 -3.28 30.56
N MET A 231 2.74 -3.48 29.27
CA MET A 231 3.83 -3.78 28.34
C MET A 231 4.61 -2.49 28.02
N ALA A 232 5.88 -2.65 27.71
CA ALA A 232 6.73 -1.60 27.19
C ALA A 232 7.35 -2.03 25.88
N LEU A 233 7.66 -1.09 25.00
CA LEU A 233 8.30 -1.37 23.73
C LEU A 233 9.37 -0.32 23.45
N ARG A 234 10.51 -0.78 22.97
CA ARG A 234 11.50 0.08 22.31
C ARG A 234 11.63 -0.35 20.86
N TYR A 235 12.03 0.57 20.00
CA TYR A 235 12.20 0.30 18.59
C TYR A 235 13.42 1.00 18.01
N ARG A 236 13.81 0.57 16.82
CA ARG A 236 14.71 1.30 15.92
C ARG A 236 14.33 1.01 14.48
N VAL A 237 14.70 1.90 13.59
CA VAL A 237 14.52 1.72 12.14
C VAL A 237 15.79 1.13 11.55
N ARG A 238 15.68 0.17 10.65
CA ARG A 238 16.83 -0.33 9.88
C ARG A 238 16.55 -0.31 8.38
N PRO A 239 17.55 0.04 7.56
CA PRO A 239 17.51 -0.26 6.14
C PRO A 239 17.49 -1.77 5.93
N ILE A 240 16.61 -2.24 5.04
CA ILE A 240 16.62 -3.62 4.55
C ILE A 240 17.68 -3.67 3.44
N ASP A 241 18.67 -4.54 3.60
CA ASP A 241 19.59 -4.89 2.52
C ASP A 241 18.85 -5.88 1.61
N ASP A 242 18.55 -5.45 0.38
CA ASP A 242 18.00 -6.29 -0.69
C ASP A 242 19.04 -7.32 -1.17
#